data_AF-A0A969HLT5-F1
#
_entry.id   AF-A0A969HLT5-F1
#
_cell.length_a   1.000
_cell.length_b   1.000
_cell.length_c   1.000
_cell.angle_alpha   90.00
_cell.angle_beta   90.00
_cell.angle_gamma   90.00
#
_symmetry.space_group_name_H-M   'P 1'
#
loop_
_entity.id
_entity.type
_entity.pdbx_description
1 polymer ?
#
loop_
_entity_poly.entity_id
_entity_poly.type
_entity_poly.pdbx_seq_one_letter_code
_entity_poly.pdbx_strand_id
1 'polypeptide(L)'
;MLIDTRDYSLTEISRLVESNNAKILSTHISRDKEDYTKLRVTLKINKIDLNRIVATFERFNYRIIAKFQSADNVEMDKERIDLLFKYLNI
;
A
#
# COMPACT_ATOMS: atom_id res chain seq x y z
N MET A 1 -2.98 -0.49 -7.18
CA MET A 1 -2.71 0.88 -7.65
C MET A 1 -3.14 1.02 -9.11
N LEU A 2 -3.44 2.24 -9.55
CA LEU A 2 -3.74 2.58 -10.95
C LEU A 2 -2.59 3.41 -11.53
N ILE A 3 -2.12 3.05 -12.71
CA ILE A 3 -0.97 3.66 -13.39
C ILE A 3 -1.31 3.77 -14.87
N ASP A 4 -0.88 4.82 -15.56
CA ASP A 4 -0.97 4.85 -17.02
C ASP A 4 -0.09 3.73 -17.63
N THR A 5 -0.56 3.11 -18.71
CA THR A 5 0.20 2.08 -19.43
C THR A 5 1.61 2.53 -19.83
N ARG A 6 1.81 3.81 -20.14
CA ARG A 6 3.10 4.38 -20.57
C ARG A 6 4.07 4.59 -19.41
N ASP A 7 3.55 4.86 -18.22
CA ASP A 7 4.34 5.17 -17.02
C ASP A 7 4.65 3.92 -16.18
N TYR A 8 4.15 2.76 -16.60
CA TYR A 8 4.36 1.51 -15.90
C TYR A 8 5.81 1.01 -16.02
N SER A 9 6.49 0.92 -14.87
CA SER A 9 7.81 0.29 -14.75
C SER A 9 7.85 -0.63 -13.54
N LEU A 10 7.91 -1.95 -13.78
CA LEU A 10 8.02 -2.93 -12.71
C LEU A 10 9.35 -2.79 -11.95
N THR A 11 10.41 -2.40 -12.65
CA THR A 11 11.73 -2.17 -12.06
C THR A 11 11.67 -1.04 -11.01
N GLU A 12 10.97 0.05 -11.32
CA GLU A 12 10.81 1.16 -10.38
C GLU A 12 9.98 0.74 -9.16
N ILE A 13 8.84 0.07 -9.42
CA ILE A 13 7.97 -0.46 -8.36
C ILE A 13 8.76 -1.40 -7.44
N SER A 14 9.54 -2.32 -8.00
CA SER A 14 10.38 -3.25 -7.23
C SER A 14 11.39 -2.49 -6.37
N ARG A 15 12.10 -1.51 -6.95
CA ARG A 15 13.07 -0.68 -6.23
C ARG A 15 12.43 0.06 -5.05
N LEU A 16 11.23 0.61 -5.22
CA LEU A 16 10.51 1.29 -4.14
C LEU A 16 10.12 0.33 -3.02
N VAL A 17 9.66 -0.89 -3.35
CA VAL A 17 9.34 -1.91 -2.34
C VAL A 17 10.60 -2.38 -1.61
N GLU A 18 11.68 -2.64 -2.33
CA GLU A 18 12.94 -3.12 -1.77
C GLU A 18 13.63 -2.06 -0.89
N SER A 19 13.57 -0.78 -1.28
CA SER A 19 14.06 0.34 -0.45
C SER A 19 13.33 0.47 0.89
N ASN A 20 12.13 -0.11 1.01
CA ASN A 20 11.36 -0.19 2.24
C ASN A 20 11.60 -1.52 2.99
N ASN A 21 12.71 -2.21 2.72
CA ASN A 21 13.09 -3.50 3.31
C ASN A 21 11.99 -4.57 3.19
N ALA A 22 11.28 -4.57 2.06
CA ALA A 22 10.22 -5.50 1.75
C ALA A 22 10.50 -6.23 0.43
N LYS A 23 9.84 -7.38 0.25
CA LYS A 23 9.93 -8.21 -0.96
C LYS A 23 8.56 -8.39 -1.57
N ILE A 24 8.50 -8.29 -2.89
CA ILE A 24 7.30 -8.62 -3.67
C ILE A 24 7.21 -10.14 -3.77
N LEU A 25 6.12 -10.71 -3.28
CA LEU A 25 5.80 -12.15 -3.36
C LEU A 25 5.07 -12.49 -4.66
N SER A 26 4.24 -11.57 -5.14
CA SER A 26 3.49 -11.73 -6.38
C SER A 26 3.07 -10.37 -6.92
N THR A 27 3.07 -10.26 -8.24
CA THR A 27 2.58 -9.10 -8.97
C THR A 27 1.49 -9.57 -9.91
N HIS A 28 0.34 -8.90 -9.87
CA HIS A 28 -0.74 -9.12 -10.81
C HIS A 28 -1.06 -7.81 -11.53
N ILE A 29 -1.11 -7.86 -12.85
CA ILE A 29 -1.37 -6.71 -13.72
C ILE A 29 -2.62 -7.02 -14.52
N SER A 30 -3.58 -6.12 -14.47
CA SER A 30 -4.80 -6.17 -15.24
C SER A 30 -5.05 -4.80 -15.88
N ARG A 31 -5.77 -4.76 -17.00
CA ARG A 31 -6.27 -3.49 -17.51
C ARG A 31 -7.41 -3.02 -16.62
N ASP A 32 -7.52 -1.71 -16.42
CA ASP A 32 -8.69 -1.20 -15.74
C ASP A 32 -9.95 -1.43 -16.60
N LYS A 33 -11.10 -1.60 -15.93
CA LYS A 33 -12.37 -1.92 -16.60
C LYS A 33 -13.02 -0.69 -17.22
N GLU A 34 -12.77 0.49 -16.65
CA GLU A 34 -13.38 1.74 -17.09
C GLU A 34 -12.47 2.51 -18.05
N ASP A 35 -11.15 2.37 -17.88
CA ASP A 35 -10.16 3.05 -18.70
C ASP A 35 -9.04 2.11 -19.17
N TYR A 36 -9.08 1.70 -20.44
CA TYR A 36 -8.09 0.80 -21.03
C TYR A 36 -6.69 1.42 -21.14
N THR A 37 -6.52 2.73 -20.99
CA THR A 37 -5.18 3.35 -20.95
C THR A 37 -4.52 3.19 -19.58
N LYS A 38 -5.26 2.70 -18.58
CA LYS A 38 -4.75 2.47 -17.23
C LYS A 38 -4.54 0.99 -16.94
N LEU A 39 -3.47 0.72 -16.22
CA LEU A 39 -3.13 -0.56 -15.63
C LEU A 39 -3.46 -0.56 -14.15
N ARG A 40 -4.14 -1.61 -13.73
CA ARG A 40 -4.34 -1.98 -12.34
C ARG A 40 -3.26 -2.95 -11.94
N VAL A 41 -2.35 -2.49 -11.09
CA VAL A 41 -1.27 -3.29 -10.54
C VAL A 41 -1.59 -3.64 -9.09
N THR A 42 -1.58 -4.94 -8.79
CA THR A 42 -1.80 -5.49 -7.45
C THR A 42 -0.52 -6.18 -7.01
N LEU A 43 -0.04 -5.84 -5.83
CA LEU A 43 1.20 -6.37 -5.27
C LEU A 43 0.88 -7.14 -3.98
N LYS A 44 1.43 -8.34 -3.86
CA LYS A 44 1.50 -9.08 -2.60
C LYS A 44 2.91 -8.91 -2.05
N ILE A 45 3.04 -8.43 -0.82
CA ILE A 45 4.32 -8.08 -0.20
C ILE A 45 4.51 -8.90 1.08
N ASN A 46 5.75 -9.22 1.44
CA ASN A 46 6.10 -10.02 2.62
C ASN A 46 6.09 -9.25 3.96
N LYS A 47 5.34 -8.15 4.06
CA LYS A 47 5.26 -7.29 5.24
C LYS A 47 3.80 -7.08 5.65
N ILE A 48 3.57 -7.02 6.96
CA ILE A 48 2.24 -6.77 7.55
C ILE A 48 1.94 -5.27 7.54
N ASP A 49 2.88 -4.45 8.03
CA ASP A 49 2.76 -3.00 7.95
C ASP A 49 3.12 -2.52 6.54
N LEU A 50 2.11 -2.04 5.82
CA LEU A 50 2.23 -1.49 4.48
C LEU A 50 2.26 0.04 4.48
N ASN A 51 2.12 0.72 5.62
CA ASN A 51 1.93 2.16 5.66
C ASN A 51 3.13 2.92 5.07
N ARG A 52 4.37 2.49 5.39
CA ARG A 52 5.59 3.09 4.81
C ARG A 52 5.69 2.92 3.30
N ILE A 53 5.29 1.76 2.80
CA ILE A 53 5.32 1.42 1.37
C ILE A 53 4.25 2.23 0.63
N VAL A 54 3.04 2.32 1.18
CA VAL A 54 1.94 3.15 0.64
C VAL A 54 2.34 4.62 0.59
N ALA A 55 2.89 5.17 1.68
CA ALA A 55 3.36 6.55 1.72
C ALA A 55 4.49 6.80 0.71
N THR A 56 5.38 5.81 0.51
CA THR A 56 6.40 5.89 -0.54
C THR A 56 5.75 5.96 -1.92
N PHE A 57 4.81 5.07 -2.23
CA PHE A 57 4.14 5.09 -3.52
C PHE A 57 3.37 6.39 -3.77
N GLU A 58 2.67 6.93 -2.78
CA GLU A 58 1.98 8.22 -2.88
C GLU A 58 2.96 9.38 -3.16
N ARG A 59 4.15 9.38 -2.52
CA ARG A 59 5.21 10.37 -2.80
C ARG A 59 5.75 10.32 -4.22
N PHE A 60 5.67 9.17 -4.88
CA PHE A 60 6.06 9.00 -6.28
C PHE A 60 4.86 9.12 -7.23
N ASN A 61 3.77 9.75 -6.78
CA ASN A 61 2.54 9.99 -7.54
C ASN A 61 1.79 8.71 -8.00
N TYR A 62 2.03 7.56 -7.36
CA TYR A 62 1.22 6.38 -7.63
C TYR A 62 -0.14 6.47 -6.93
N ARG A 63 -1.22 6.22 -7.69
CA ARG A 63 -2.58 6.22 -7.13
C ARG A 63 -2.90 4.87 -6.49
N ILE A 64 -2.93 4.84 -5.15
CA ILE A 64 -3.36 3.67 -4.38
C ILE A 64 -4.89 3.58 -4.37
N ILE A 65 -5.43 2.43 -4.74
CA ILE A 65 -6.89 2.20 -4.83
C ILE A 65 -7.42 1.33 -3.69
N ALA A 66 -6.56 0.50 -3.12
CA ALA A 66 -6.87 -0.42 -2.05
C ALA A 66 -5.57 -0.85 -1.37
N LYS A 67 -5.63 -1.04 -0.06
CA LYS A 67 -4.60 -1.70 0.74
C LYS A 67 -5.28 -2.78 1.58
N PHE A 68 -4.67 -3.95 1.64
CA PHE A 68 -5.16 -5.07 2.44
C PHE A 68 -4.05 -5.46 3.42
N GLN A 69 -4.21 -5.05 4.67
CA GLN A 69 -3.38 -5.49 5.78
C GLN A 69 -4.23 -6.38 6.68
N SER A 70 -3.68 -7.52 7.13
CA SER A 70 -4.38 -8.39 8.09
C SER A 70 -4.74 -7.61 9.36
N ALA A 71 -5.89 -7.97 9.95
CA ALA A 71 -6.66 -7.15 10.89
C ALA A 71 -5.98 -6.82 12.23
N ASP A 72 -4.81 -7.38 12.55
CA ASP A 72 -4.14 -7.21 13.85
C ASP A 72 -3.82 -5.74 14.20
N ASN A 73 -3.68 -4.86 13.20
CA ASN A 73 -3.43 -3.42 13.47
C ASN A 73 -4.68 -2.64 13.91
N VAL A 74 -5.89 -3.08 13.56
CA VAL A 74 -7.12 -2.33 13.87
C VAL A 74 -7.45 -2.41 15.36
N GLU A 75 -7.23 -3.56 16.00
CA GLU A 75 -7.39 -3.69 17.45
C GLU A 75 -6.31 -2.90 18.21
N MET A 76 -5.06 -2.97 17.76
CA MET A 76 -3.96 -2.25 18.41
C MET A 76 -4.11 -0.72 18.31
N ASP A 77 -4.62 -0.19 17.20
CA ASP A 77 -4.91 1.24 17.05
C ASP A 77 -6.08 1.67 17.94
N LYS A 78 -7.11 0.83 18.10
CA LYS A 78 -8.21 1.09 19.04
C LYS A 78 -7.74 1.12 20.49
N GLU A 79 -6.93 0.16 20.92
CA GLU A 79 -6.39 0.14 22.28
C GLU A 79 -5.56 1.40 22.60
N ARG A 80 -4.79 1.91 21.64
CA ARG A 80 -4.02 3.16 21.82
C ARG A 80 -4.91 4.38 21.96
N ILE A 81 -5.99 4.45 21.19
CA ILE A 81 -6.98 5.52 21.27
C ILE A 81 -7.71 5.47 22.63
N ASP A 82 -8.10 4.28 23.07
CA ASP A 82 -8.77 4.08 24.36
C ASP A 82 -7.85 4.43 25.54
N LEU A 83 -6.56 4.08 25.46
CA LEU A 83 -5.55 4.49 26.44
C LEU A 83 -5.42 6.02 26.50
N LEU A 84 -5.38 6.69 25.35
CA LEU A 84 -5.34 8.16 25.29
C LEU A 84 -6.58 8.77 25.99
N PHE A 85 -7.79 8.30 25.67
CA PHE A 85 -9.00 8.79 26.33
C PHE A 85 -9.01 8.55 27.84
N LYS A 86 -8.44 7.44 28.31
CA LYS A 86 -8.29 7.17 29.74
C LYS A 86 -7.32 8.17 30.42
N TYR A 87 -6.25 8.58 29.74
CA TYR A 87 -5.35 9.62 30.25
C TYR A 87 -5.98 11.03 30.27
N LEU A 88 -6.88 11.34 29.34
CA LEU A 88 -7.56 12.64 29.29
C LEU A 88 -8.76 12.76 30.25
N ASN A 89 -9.34 11.64 30.70
CA ASN A 89 -10.48 11.63 31.64
C ASN A 89 -10.04 11.53 33.12
N ILE A 90 -8.77 11.80 33.43
CA ILE A 90 -8.22 11.91 34.78
C ILE A 90 -7.86 13.37 35.07
#